data_AF-A0A2S0JPY3-F1
#
_entry.id   AF-A0A2S0JPY3-F1
#
_cell.length_a   1.000
_cell.length_b   1.000
_cell.length_c   1.000
_cell.angle_alpha   90.00
_cell.angle_beta   90.00
_cell.angle_gamma   90.00
#
_symmetry.space_group_name_H-M   'P 1'
#
loop_
_entity.id
_entity.type
_entity.pdbx_description
1 polymer ?
#
loop_
_entity_poly.entity_id
_entity_poly.type
_entity_poly.pdbx_seq_one_letter_code
_entity_poly.pdbx_strand_id
1 'polypeptide(L)'
;MNEWQRELVKVAGDMSTSKERIKKHVLRQQSVKPKKPIRFALLTAVVTLCLAGFVMAQLLNKDTKQAAQMFNEKQFEHFEHVVYLMWPEQGEEFSKREAYQKYEQLVAYYYFAKSLGKTSTKEELEAEKKARYDELVMLQESPQYVELFQGLGLKQYFKTYIEPLIPFYAARKELNAFYEKKYPSLAGTADQIAARDALRYFQTHFAEQSTAFQKKMGIDNRTHSQGSIYVGTVIKIETNAFLFVEGAIPEDLTKLSEDQIIKKYNNATWYPILDNSPVKVGDYISLESSGSMSYEENGAEVTNGFLNSIEWIEPTVTKKLTIQNEQEIIQFFNQTDWQTPDNNNKLKQPPEYSFMLEGVRVDVWLSYGQTLYLQKMEYGVIHLNQKRSEQLKVILGLQES
;
A
#
# COMPACT_ATOMS: atom_id res chain seq x y z
N MET A 1 -2.93 85.28 55.16
CA MET A 1 -3.26 84.74 53.83
C MET A 1 -2.11 85.11 52.91
N ASN A 2 -1.22 84.16 52.62
CA ASN A 2 0.09 84.44 52.04
C ASN A 2 -0.01 84.66 50.52
N GLU A 3 0.88 85.50 49.97
CA GLU A 3 0.92 85.90 48.56
C GLU A 3 0.90 84.72 47.57
N TRP A 4 1.43 83.56 47.98
CA TRP A 4 1.38 82.30 47.25
C TRP A 4 -0.04 81.81 46.91
N GLN A 5 -1.03 82.08 47.77
CA GLN A 5 -2.43 81.69 47.51
C GLN A 5 -3.10 82.60 46.47
N ARG A 6 -2.65 83.85 46.30
CA ARG A 6 -3.17 84.75 45.25
C ARG A 6 -2.55 84.43 43.88
N GLU A 7 -1.30 84.01 43.83
CA GLU A 7 -0.65 83.60 42.58
C GLU A 7 -1.21 82.29 42.01
N LEU A 8 -1.49 81.30 42.87
CA LEU A 8 -2.11 80.04 42.44
C LEU A 8 -3.50 80.23 41.82
N VAL A 9 -4.28 81.20 42.30
CA VAL A 9 -5.60 81.55 41.74
C VAL A 9 -5.47 82.34 40.42
N LYS A 10 -4.37 83.10 40.23
CA LYS A 10 -4.07 83.78 38.95
C LYS A 10 -3.60 82.83 37.86
N VAL A 11 -2.86 81.77 38.20
CA VAL A 11 -2.30 80.79 37.25
C VAL A 11 -3.32 79.70 36.88
N ALA A 12 -4.22 79.32 37.78
CA ALA A 12 -5.26 78.31 37.52
C ALA A 12 -6.54 78.90 36.88
N GLY A 13 -6.38 79.81 35.91
CA GLY A 13 -7.40 80.63 35.26
C GLY A 13 -8.82 80.05 35.24
N ASP A 14 -9.79 80.92 35.54
CA ASP A 14 -11.22 80.65 35.77
C ASP A 14 -11.76 79.37 35.10
N MET A 15 -11.70 78.26 35.84
CA MET A 15 -12.19 76.95 35.41
C MET A 15 -13.72 76.82 35.51
N SER A 16 -14.47 77.88 35.80
CA SER A 16 -15.94 77.86 35.85
C SER A 16 -16.54 77.35 34.54
N THR A 17 -16.04 77.85 33.41
CA THR A 17 -16.45 77.42 32.06
C THR A 17 -16.04 75.99 31.73
N SER A 18 -14.90 75.51 32.22
CA SER A 18 -14.44 74.11 32.04
C SER A 18 -15.26 73.14 32.90
N LYS A 19 -15.60 73.51 34.14
CA LYS A 19 -16.50 72.75 35.02
C LYS A 19 -17.92 72.68 34.47
N GLU A 20 -18.46 73.76 33.90
CA GLU A 20 -19.76 73.69 33.23
C GLU A 20 -19.71 72.80 31.97
N ARG A 21 -18.63 72.87 31.19
CA ARG A 21 -18.46 72.05 29.97
C ARG A 21 -18.36 70.57 30.31
N ILE A 22 -17.64 70.21 31.37
CA ILE A 22 -17.56 68.83 31.90
C ILE A 22 -18.90 68.41 32.50
N LYS A 23 -19.58 69.27 33.26
CA LYS A 23 -20.90 68.94 33.85
C LYS A 23 -21.96 68.71 32.76
N LYS A 24 -21.95 69.49 31.67
CA LYS A 24 -22.80 69.25 30.48
C LYS A 24 -22.42 67.98 29.74
N HIS A 25 -21.14 67.61 29.68
CA HIS A 25 -20.68 66.37 29.05
C HIS A 25 -21.06 65.12 29.87
N VAL A 26 -20.91 65.17 31.19
CA VAL A 26 -21.27 64.09 32.12
C VAL A 26 -22.79 63.90 32.19
N LEU A 27 -23.57 65.00 32.23
CA LEU A 27 -25.04 64.93 32.24
C LEU A 27 -25.63 64.47 30.89
N ARG A 28 -24.96 64.74 29.75
CA ARG A 28 -25.35 64.18 28.44
C ARG A 28 -25.05 62.68 28.32
N GLN A 29 -24.02 62.18 29.00
CA GLN A 29 -23.69 60.75 29.01
C GLN A 29 -24.58 59.92 29.96
N GLN A 30 -25.25 60.53 30.93
CA GLN A 30 -26.10 59.82 31.91
C GLN A 30 -27.59 59.68 31.53
N SER A 31 -28.04 60.20 30.38
CA SER A 31 -29.46 60.18 29.98
C SER A 31 -29.74 59.60 28.59
N VAL A 32 -28.82 58.80 28.04
CA VAL A 32 -29.18 57.86 26.96
C VAL A 32 -29.24 56.48 27.59
N LYS A 33 -30.44 56.05 27.98
CA LYS A 33 -30.71 54.62 28.18
C LYS A 33 -30.28 53.93 26.88
N PRO A 34 -29.30 53.01 26.88
CA PRO A 34 -29.18 52.12 25.75
C PRO A 34 -30.48 51.33 25.74
N LYS A 35 -31.37 51.63 24.79
CA LYS A 35 -32.31 50.62 24.32
C LYS A 35 -31.42 49.48 23.86
N LYS A 36 -31.16 48.49 24.73
CA LYS A 36 -30.59 47.22 24.31
C LYS A 36 -31.47 46.78 23.17
N PRO A 37 -30.98 46.77 21.92
CA PRO A 37 -31.84 46.38 20.83
C PRO A 37 -32.20 44.94 21.15
N ILE A 38 -33.50 44.68 21.34
CA ILE A 38 -34.03 43.35 21.58
C ILE A 38 -33.48 42.40 20.52
N ARG A 39 -33.16 42.91 19.33
CA ARG A 39 -32.41 42.24 18.26
C ARG A 39 -31.09 41.60 18.70
N PHE A 40 -30.23 42.24 19.50
CA PHE A 40 -28.97 41.62 19.94
C PHE A 40 -29.18 40.56 21.02
N ALA A 41 -30.10 40.77 21.97
CA ALA A 41 -30.44 39.76 22.99
C ALA A 41 -31.18 38.56 22.38
N LEU A 42 -32.02 38.80 21.38
CA LEU A 42 -32.68 37.77 20.59
C LEU A 42 -31.66 37.08 19.66
N LEU A 43 -30.69 37.81 19.09
CA LEU A 43 -29.60 37.20 18.32
C LEU A 43 -28.70 36.35 19.20
N THR A 44 -28.35 36.81 20.41
CA THR A 44 -27.57 36.00 21.35
C THR A 44 -28.39 34.81 21.79
N ALA A 45 -29.66 34.99 22.18
CA ALA A 45 -30.52 33.87 22.55
C ALA A 45 -30.69 32.86 21.40
N VAL A 46 -30.89 33.32 20.15
CA VAL A 46 -31.00 32.47 18.96
C VAL A 46 -29.67 31.80 18.65
N VAL A 47 -28.53 32.50 18.71
CA VAL A 47 -27.20 31.90 18.50
C VAL A 47 -26.88 30.90 19.60
N THR A 48 -27.24 31.18 20.85
CA THR A 48 -27.07 30.25 21.98
C THR A 48 -28.04 29.07 21.89
N LEU A 49 -29.28 29.25 21.40
CA LEU A 49 -30.23 28.17 21.12
C LEU A 49 -29.83 27.37 19.88
N CYS A 50 -29.20 27.99 18.89
CA CYS A 50 -28.64 27.30 17.73
C CYS A 50 -27.36 26.55 18.10
N LEU A 51 -26.50 27.10 18.97
CA LEU A 51 -25.31 26.40 19.47
C LEU A 51 -25.70 25.28 20.42
N ALA A 52 -26.60 25.52 21.38
CA ALA A 52 -27.13 24.50 22.27
C ALA A 52 -27.96 23.48 21.50
N GLY A 53 -28.71 23.91 20.49
CA GLY A 53 -29.46 23.06 19.56
C GLY A 53 -28.58 22.28 18.60
N PHE A 54 -27.42 22.82 18.20
CA PHE A 54 -26.40 22.13 17.41
C PHE A 54 -25.65 21.10 18.27
N VAL A 55 -25.30 21.46 19.51
CA VAL A 55 -24.69 20.54 20.48
C VAL A 55 -25.69 19.45 20.89
N MET A 56 -26.95 19.80 21.14
CA MET A 56 -28.02 18.84 21.39
C MET A 56 -28.35 18.02 20.15
N ALA A 57 -28.34 18.58 18.94
CA ALA A 57 -28.50 17.82 17.71
C ALA A 57 -27.30 16.90 17.46
N GLN A 58 -26.08 17.27 17.84
CA GLN A 58 -24.91 16.36 17.80
C GLN A 58 -24.97 15.28 18.89
N LEU A 59 -25.56 15.56 20.05
CA LEU A 59 -25.75 14.60 21.14
C LEU A 59 -26.98 13.69 20.93
N LEU A 60 -28.02 14.17 20.26
CA LEU A 60 -29.27 13.47 19.96
C LEU A 60 -29.23 12.74 18.61
N ASN A 61 -28.53 13.27 17.61
CA ASN A 61 -28.08 12.48 16.47
C ASN A 61 -26.95 11.56 16.96
N LYS A 62 -27.34 10.42 17.52
CA LYS A 62 -26.44 9.27 17.70
C LYS A 62 -25.76 8.82 16.40
N ASP A 63 -26.18 9.37 15.25
CA ASP A 63 -25.61 9.13 13.92
C ASP A 63 -24.68 10.23 13.39
N THR A 64 -24.56 11.39 14.04
CA THR A 64 -23.31 12.16 13.92
C THR A 64 -22.34 11.59 14.94
N LYS A 65 -21.83 10.40 14.64
CA LYS A 65 -20.46 10.06 15.02
C LYS A 65 -19.65 11.31 14.68
N GLN A 66 -19.21 12.05 15.69
CA GLN A 66 -18.00 12.84 15.60
C GLN A 66 -17.04 11.92 14.86
N ALA A 67 -16.81 12.17 13.55
CA ALA A 67 -16.21 11.19 12.67
C ALA A 67 -14.95 10.75 13.40
N ALA A 68 -14.94 9.51 13.89
CA ALA A 68 -13.82 9.03 14.69
C ALA A 68 -12.62 9.32 13.83
N GLN A 69 -11.74 10.23 14.27
CA GLN A 69 -10.62 10.66 13.45
C GLN A 69 -9.92 9.37 13.05
N MET A 70 -9.93 9.09 11.75
CA MET A 70 -9.53 7.82 11.17
C MET A 70 -8.12 7.44 11.62
N PHE A 71 -7.30 8.48 11.82
CA PHE A 71 -5.99 8.45 12.44
C PHE A 71 -5.99 9.27 13.73
N ASN A 72 -5.36 8.76 14.77
CA ASN A 72 -5.16 9.46 16.03
C ASN A 72 -3.66 9.67 16.27
N GLU A 73 -3.28 10.89 16.66
CA GLU A 73 -1.88 11.25 16.95
C GLU A 73 -1.26 10.40 18.04
N LYS A 74 -1.99 10.12 19.13
CA LYS A 74 -1.47 9.30 20.23
C LYS A 74 -1.21 7.86 19.79
N GLN A 75 -2.11 7.28 19.00
CA GLN A 75 -1.89 5.95 18.44
C GLN A 75 -0.69 5.95 17.50
N PHE A 76 -0.52 7.00 16.70
CA PHE A 76 0.64 7.14 15.82
C PHE A 76 1.96 7.28 16.60
N GLU A 77 2.00 8.05 17.69
CA GLU A 77 3.16 8.15 18.60
C GLU A 77 3.60 6.77 19.11
N HIS A 78 2.64 5.87 19.38
CA HIS A 78 2.97 4.49 19.72
C HIS A 78 3.71 3.76 18.60
N PHE A 79 3.25 3.87 17.35
CA PHE A 79 3.93 3.24 16.21
C PHE A 79 5.31 3.85 15.95
N GLU A 80 5.45 5.17 16.05
CA GLU A 80 6.75 5.86 15.93
C GLU A 80 7.74 5.34 16.97
N HIS A 81 7.28 5.22 18.22
CA HIS A 81 8.11 4.73 19.31
C HIS A 81 8.55 3.28 19.10
N VAL A 82 7.63 2.41 18.67
CA VAL A 82 7.95 1.01 18.34
C VAL A 82 8.99 0.93 17.22
N VAL A 83 8.82 1.69 16.15
CA VAL A 83 9.76 1.69 15.01
C VAL A 83 11.13 2.23 15.42
N TYR A 84 11.17 3.31 16.20
CA TYR A 84 12.41 3.87 16.71
C TYR A 84 13.20 2.88 17.57
N LEU A 85 12.51 2.11 18.45
CA LEU A 85 13.16 1.07 19.26
C LEU A 85 13.71 -0.09 18.41
N MET A 86 13.02 -0.44 17.32
CA MET A 86 13.48 -1.50 16.42
C MET A 86 14.65 -1.07 15.52
N TRP A 87 14.68 0.20 15.11
CA TRP A 87 15.66 0.74 14.17
C TRP A 87 16.18 2.12 14.60
N PRO A 88 16.89 2.23 15.73
CA PRO A 88 17.30 3.51 16.30
C PRO A 88 18.28 4.29 15.40
N GLU A 89 18.99 3.60 14.51
CA GLU A 89 20.02 4.18 13.64
C GLU A 89 19.47 4.84 12.37
N GLN A 90 18.20 4.61 12.01
CA GLN A 90 17.63 5.03 10.71
C GLN A 90 17.11 6.48 10.71
N GLY A 91 17.14 7.16 11.86
CA GLY A 91 16.73 8.56 12.01
C GLY A 91 15.22 8.78 12.12
N GLU A 92 14.85 10.03 12.43
CA GLU A 92 13.45 10.40 12.71
C GLU A 92 12.55 10.26 11.49
N GLU A 93 12.97 10.76 10.31
CA GLU A 93 12.16 10.74 9.09
C GLU A 93 11.76 9.32 8.65
N PHE A 94 12.71 8.39 8.69
CA PHE A 94 12.44 6.96 8.46
C PHE A 94 11.42 6.44 9.46
N SER A 95 11.62 6.74 10.75
CA SER A 95 10.75 6.26 11.82
C SER A 95 9.30 6.71 11.66
N LYS A 96 9.10 7.99 11.29
CA LYS A 96 7.75 8.55 11.01
C LYS A 96 7.09 7.86 9.83
N ARG A 97 7.84 7.64 8.75
CA ARG A 97 7.34 7.04 7.52
C ARG A 97 6.92 5.58 7.72
N GLU A 98 7.80 4.78 8.32
CA GLU A 98 7.53 3.37 8.62
C GLU A 98 6.39 3.21 9.64
N ALA A 99 6.36 4.05 10.68
CA ALA A 99 5.25 4.07 11.64
C ALA A 99 3.92 4.39 10.98
N TYR A 100 3.92 5.33 10.03
CA TYR A 100 2.74 5.72 9.30
C TYR A 100 2.23 4.58 8.44
N GLN A 101 3.10 3.92 7.68
CA GLN A 101 2.73 2.77 6.84
C GLN A 101 2.12 1.64 7.69
N LYS A 102 2.73 1.30 8.83
CA LYS A 102 2.19 0.30 9.76
C LYS A 102 0.82 0.71 10.34
N TYR A 103 0.68 1.98 10.74
CA TYR A 103 -0.58 2.46 11.30
C TYR A 103 -1.68 2.53 10.24
N GLU A 104 -1.38 3.05 9.05
CA GLU A 104 -2.29 3.09 7.90
C GLU A 104 -2.76 1.69 7.52
N GLN A 105 -1.86 0.71 7.46
CA GLN A 105 -2.23 -0.67 7.19
C GLN A 105 -3.22 -1.21 8.23
N LEU A 106 -2.98 -0.98 9.52
CA LEU A 106 -3.90 -1.40 10.58
C LEU A 106 -5.28 -0.71 10.47
N VAL A 107 -5.28 0.58 10.15
CA VAL A 107 -6.51 1.35 9.90
C VAL A 107 -7.24 0.80 8.66
N ALA A 108 -6.51 0.50 7.59
CA ALA A 108 -7.03 -0.05 6.36
C ALA A 108 -7.73 -1.40 6.59
N TYR A 109 -7.13 -2.30 7.38
CA TYR A 109 -7.75 -3.56 7.77
C TYR A 109 -9.15 -3.36 8.37
N TYR A 110 -9.28 -2.41 9.30
CA TYR A 110 -10.56 -2.13 9.97
C TYR A 110 -11.65 -1.66 9.00
N TYR A 111 -11.34 -0.65 8.17
CA TYR A 111 -12.32 -0.10 7.24
C TYR A 111 -12.67 -1.06 6.12
N PHE A 112 -11.71 -1.85 5.64
CA PHE A 112 -11.96 -2.85 4.61
C PHE A 112 -12.78 -4.03 5.16
N ALA A 113 -12.45 -4.57 6.33
CA ALA A 113 -13.26 -5.59 6.99
C ALA A 113 -14.73 -5.13 7.14
N LYS A 114 -14.92 -3.90 7.61
CA LYS A 114 -16.25 -3.30 7.73
C LYS A 114 -16.98 -3.17 6.39
N SER A 115 -16.28 -2.84 5.30
CA SER A 115 -16.85 -2.78 3.95
C SER A 115 -17.37 -4.14 3.46
N LEU A 116 -16.74 -5.23 3.92
CA LEU A 116 -17.16 -6.61 3.65
C LEU A 116 -18.26 -7.10 4.61
N GLY A 117 -18.82 -6.22 5.45
CA GLY A 117 -19.82 -6.57 6.46
C GLY A 117 -19.26 -7.40 7.62
N LYS A 118 -17.93 -7.43 7.79
CA LYS A 118 -17.25 -8.13 8.89
C LYS A 118 -17.18 -7.21 10.11
N THR A 119 -17.72 -7.68 11.22
CA THR A 119 -17.74 -6.92 12.48
C THR A 119 -17.46 -7.86 13.64
N SER A 120 -16.47 -7.52 14.44
CA SER A 120 -16.10 -8.32 15.60
C SER A 120 -17.17 -8.26 16.69
N THR A 121 -17.48 -9.44 17.23
CA THR A 121 -18.33 -9.63 18.40
C THR A 121 -17.69 -9.07 19.67
N LYS A 122 -18.48 -8.91 20.72
CA LYS A 122 -17.96 -8.43 22.01
C LYS A 122 -16.93 -9.39 22.58
N GLU A 123 -17.18 -10.69 22.43
CA GLU A 123 -16.31 -11.77 22.88
C GLU A 123 -14.95 -11.74 22.15
N GLU A 124 -14.93 -11.49 20.85
CA GLU A 124 -13.70 -11.35 20.07
C GLU A 124 -12.89 -10.11 20.47
N LEU A 125 -13.57 -8.99 20.76
CA LEU A 125 -12.91 -7.77 21.23
C LEU A 125 -12.27 -7.97 22.61
N GLU A 126 -12.95 -8.64 23.54
CA GLU A 126 -12.38 -8.96 24.86
C GLU A 126 -11.23 -9.97 24.76
N ALA A 127 -11.33 -10.96 23.86
CA ALA A 127 -10.24 -11.90 23.60
C ALA A 127 -9.00 -11.19 23.03
N GLU A 128 -9.17 -10.28 22.07
CA GLU A 128 -8.07 -9.50 21.50
C GLU A 128 -7.49 -8.52 22.53
N LYS A 129 -8.34 -7.89 23.35
CA LYS A 129 -7.93 -7.04 24.47
C LYS A 129 -7.02 -7.80 25.44
N LYS A 130 -7.42 -9.01 25.84
CA LYS A 130 -6.62 -9.88 26.70
C LYS A 130 -5.30 -10.26 26.02
N ALA A 131 -5.34 -10.69 24.77
CA ALA A 131 -4.15 -11.11 24.02
C ALA A 131 -3.10 -10.00 23.93
N ARG A 132 -3.51 -8.76 23.60
CA ARG A 132 -2.59 -7.62 23.53
C ARG A 132 -2.06 -7.19 24.90
N TYR A 133 -2.89 -7.29 25.94
CA TYR A 133 -2.41 -7.01 27.30
C TYR A 133 -1.35 -8.02 27.73
N ASP A 134 -1.59 -9.31 27.49
CA ASP A 134 -0.64 -10.39 27.83
C ASP A 134 0.67 -10.26 27.04
N GLU A 135 0.62 -9.87 25.76
CA GLU A 135 1.82 -9.57 24.97
C GLU A 135 2.66 -8.46 25.60
N LEU A 136 2.02 -7.37 26.06
CA LEU A 136 2.74 -6.31 26.75
C LEU A 136 3.31 -6.77 28.11
N VAL A 137 2.64 -7.66 28.84
CA VAL A 137 3.19 -8.26 30.06
C VAL A 137 4.51 -8.97 29.74
N MET A 138 4.52 -9.81 28.70
CA MET A 138 5.73 -10.52 28.28
C MET A 138 6.85 -9.56 27.83
N LEU A 139 6.49 -8.49 27.10
CA LEU A 139 7.47 -7.48 26.69
C LEU A 139 8.04 -6.71 27.89
N GLN A 140 7.23 -6.43 28.91
CA GLN A 140 7.69 -5.73 30.11
C GLN A 140 8.75 -6.51 30.89
N GLU A 141 8.71 -7.84 30.84
CA GLU A 141 9.69 -8.71 31.50
C GLU A 141 11.06 -8.69 30.80
N SER A 142 11.12 -8.25 29.54
CA SER A 142 12.36 -8.17 28.77
C SER A 142 13.03 -6.79 28.94
N PRO A 143 14.28 -6.72 29.43
CA PRO A 143 15.01 -5.46 29.61
C PRO A 143 15.09 -4.58 28.36
N GLN A 144 15.04 -5.24 27.19
CA GLN A 144 15.12 -4.64 25.86
C GLN A 144 13.92 -3.75 25.53
N TYR A 145 12.77 -4.02 26.14
CA TYR A 145 11.49 -3.37 25.83
C TYR A 145 10.96 -2.51 26.99
N VAL A 146 11.77 -2.29 28.04
CA VAL A 146 11.38 -1.41 29.15
C VAL A 146 11.10 0.01 28.65
N GLU A 147 11.87 0.48 27.67
CA GLU A 147 11.71 1.81 27.05
C GLU A 147 10.39 1.95 26.29
N LEU A 148 9.77 0.84 25.84
CA LEU A 148 8.48 0.85 25.14
C LEU A 148 7.39 1.56 25.94
N PHE A 149 7.40 1.38 27.27
CA PHE A 149 6.34 1.85 28.16
C PHE A 149 6.41 3.35 28.49
N GLN A 150 7.44 4.06 28.02
CA GLN A 150 7.62 5.51 28.18
C GLN A 150 7.45 6.00 29.64
N GLY A 151 7.81 5.17 30.62
CA GLY A 151 7.63 5.48 32.05
C GLY A 151 6.17 5.53 32.56
N LEU A 152 5.17 5.27 31.71
CA LEU A 152 3.75 5.28 32.09
C LEU A 152 3.33 4.04 32.91
N GLY A 153 4.10 2.96 32.81
CA GLY A 153 3.75 1.64 33.34
C GLY A 153 2.70 0.92 32.48
N LEU A 154 2.70 -0.42 32.54
CA LEU A 154 1.91 -1.31 31.67
C LEU A 154 0.44 -0.90 31.52
N LYS A 155 -0.28 -0.74 32.63
CA LYS A 155 -1.73 -0.49 32.63
C LYS A 155 -2.09 0.86 31.98
N GLN A 156 -1.31 1.91 32.27
CA GLN A 156 -1.55 3.23 31.71
C GLN A 156 -1.16 3.28 30.24
N TYR A 157 -0.05 2.63 29.87
CA TYR A 157 0.38 2.48 28.49
C TYR A 157 -0.69 1.78 27.65
N PHE A 158 -1.16 0.62 28.12
CA PHE A 158 -2.21 -0.15 27.44
C PHE A 158 -3.47 0.69 27.21
N LYS A 159 -3.99 1.34 28.26
CA LYS A 159 -5.20 2.17 28.16
C LYS A 159 -5.04 3.37 27.21
N THR A 160 -3.84 3.94 27.14
CA THR A 160 -3.57 5.15 26.36
C THR A 160 -3.36 4.82 24.88
N TYR A 161 -2.56 3.79 24.59
CA TYR A 161 -2.07 3.52 23.25
C TYR A 161 -2.74 2.33 22.57
N ILE A 162 -2.95 1.23 23.31
CA ILE A 162 -3.35 -0.07 22.73
C ILE A 162 -4.86 -0.32 22.80
N GLU A 163 -5.52 0.01 23.91
CA GLU A 163 -6.96 -0.22 24.10
C GLU A 163 -7.80 0.43 22.97
N PRO A 164 -7.50 1.66 22.51
CA PRO A 164 -8.21 2.25 21.37
C PRO A 164 -8.02 1.50 20.03
N LEU A 165 -6.93 0.73 19.89
CA LEU A 165 -6.60 -0.03 18.69
C LEU A 165 -7.22 -1.44 18.66
N ILE A 166 -7.82 -1.91 19.76
CA ILE A 166 -8.40 -3.26 19.84
C ILE A 166 -9.40 -3.59 18.72
N PRO A 167 -10.34 -2.69 18.34
CA PRO A 167 -11.23 -2.95 17.21
C PRO A 167 -10.49 -3.16 15.89
N PHE A 168 -9.35 -2.49 15.70
CA PHE A 168 -8.55 -2.59 14.49
C PHE A 168 -7.77 -3.90 14.44
N TYR A 169 -7.18 -4.31 15.57
CA TYR A 169 -6.50 -5.61 15.67
C TYR A 169 -7.46 -6.78 15.51
N ALA A 170 -8.66 -6.69 16.09
CA ALA A 170 -9.70 -7.70 15.93
C ALA A 170 -10.14 -7.81 14.46
N ALA A 171 -10.36 -6.67 13.78
CA ALA A 171 -10.70 -6.66 12.36
C ALA A 171 -9.57 -7.24 11.48
N ARG A 172 -8.30 -6.94 11.78
CA ARG A 172 -7.14 -7.56 11.10
C ARG A 172 -7.17 -9.07 11.24
N LYS A 173 -7.37 -9.58 12.46
CA LYS A 173 -7.43 -11.02 12.75
C LYS A 173 -8.57 -11.70 12.00
N GLU A 174 -9.76 -11.09 12.01
CA GLU A 174 -10.93 -11.59 11.28
C GLU A 174 -10.69 -11.60 9.77
N LEU A 175 -10.07 -10.54 9.22
CA LEU A 175 -9.75 -10.48 7.80
C LEU A 175 -8.70 -11.52 7.40
N ASN A 176 -7.63 -11.68 8.17
CA ASN A 176 -6.60 -12.69 7.90
C ASN A 176 -7.22 -14.10 7.90
N ALA A 177 -8.02 -14.45 8.91
CA ALA A 177 -8.71 -15.73 8.96
C ALA A 177 -9.69 -15.93 7.80
N PHE A 178 -10.29 -14.85 7.28
CA PHE A 178 -11.11 -14.90 6.07
C PHE A 178 -10.27 -15.18 4.82
N TYR A 179 -9.12 -14.53 4.66
CA TYR A 179 -8.24 -14.73 3.51
C TYR A 179 -7.57 -16.10 3.52
N GLU A 180 -7.17 -16.62 4.68
CA GLU A 180 -6.66 -18.00 4.82
C GLU A 180 -7.69 -19.03 4.33
N LYS A 181 -8.98 -18.82 4.65
CA LYS A 181 -10.07 -19.66 4.16
C LYS A 181 -10.38 -19.44 2.68
N LYS A 182 -10.27 -18.19 2.19
CA LYS A 182 -10.52 -17.84 0.78
C LYS A 182 -9.42 -18.43 -0.11
N TYR A 183 -8.15 -18.41 0.32
CA TYR A 183 -7.00 -18.84 -0.46
C TYR A 183 -6.18 -19.93 0.25
N PRO A 184 -6.70 -21.17 0.35
CA PRO A 184 -6.02 -22.25 1.06
C PRO A 184 -4.63 -22.55 0.48
N SER A 185 -4.47 -22.48 -0.84
CA SER A 185 -3.19 -22.74 -1.54
C SER A 185 -2.22 -21.55 -1.51
N LEU A 186 -2.65 -20.43 -0.92
CA LEU A 186 -1.82 -19.26 -0.63
C LEU A 186 -1.73 -19.02 0.88
N ALA A 187 -1.99 -20.02 1.72
CA ALA A 187 -2.10 -19.86 3.17
C ALA A 187 -0.90 -19.14 3.79
N GLY A 188 0.33 -19.43 3.33
CA GLY A 188 1.56 -18.77 3.79
C GLY A 188 1.69 -17.28 3.42
N THR A 189 0.80 -16.77 2.56
CA THR A 189 0.80 -15.39 2.05
C THR A 189 -0.57 -14.69 2.14
N ALA A 190 -1.58 -15.36 2.69
CA ALA A 190 -2.96 -14.89 2.69
C ALA A 190 -3.13 -13.58 3.46
N ASP A 191 -2.37 -13.39 4.53
CA ASP A 191 -2.31 -12.17 5.34
C ASP A 191 -1.78 -10.97 4.54
N GLN A 192 -0.81 -11.18 3.66
CA GLN A 192 -0.25 -10.16 2.78
C GLN A 192 -1.23 -9.77 1.66
N ILE A 193 -1.96 -10.74 1.11
CA ILE A 193 -3.04 -10.46 0.16
C ILE A 193 -4.13 -9.62 0.85
N ALA A 194 -4.51 -9.99 2.08
CA ALA A 194 -5.47 -9.24 2.88
C ALA A 194 -5.00 -7.79 3.15
N ALA A 195 -3.72 -7.60 3.50
CA ALA A 195 -3.11 -6.28 3.67
C ALA A 195 -3.23 -5.41 2.41
N ARG A 196 -2.93 -5.98 1.25
CA ARG A 196 -2.91 -5.28 -0.03
C ARG A 196 -4.30 -4.86 -0.46
N ASP A 197 -5.26 -5.76 -0.35
CA ASP A 197 -6.67 -5.43 -0.65
C ASP A 197 -7.21 -4.37 0.31
N ALA A 198 -6.87 -4.47 1.59
CA ALA A 198 -7.23 -3.47 2.58
C ALA A 198 -6.63 -2.10 2.24
N LEU A 199 -5.33 -2.03 1.94
CA LEU A 199 -4.65 -0.78 1.56
C LEU A 199 -5.22 -0.21 0.26
N ARG A 200 -5.44 -1.03 -0.76
CA ARG A 200 -6.03 -0.58 -2.04
C ARG A 200 -7.43 0.00 -1.84
N TYR A 201 -8.28 -0.68 -1.10
CA TYR A 201 -9.59 -0.16 -0.72
C TYR A 201 -9.46 1.15 0.05
N PHE A 202 -8.57 1.19 1.04
CA PHE A 202 -8.37 2.36 1.88
C PHE A 202 -7.89 3.58 1.10
N GLN A 203 -6.90 3.41 0.22
CA GLN A 203 -6.39 4.46 -0.65
C GLN A 203 -7.46 4.93 -1.65
N THR A 204 -8.28 4.03 -2.16
CA THR A 204 -9.37 4.39 -3.10
C THR A 204 -10.45 5.23 -2.42
N HIS A 205 -10.79 4.93 -1.17
CA HIS A 205 -11.94 5.54 -0.49
C HIS A 205 -11.58 6.61 0.55
N PHE A 206 -10.33 6.66 1.01
CA PHE A 206 -9.88 7.53 2.11
C PHE A 206 -8.55 8.24 1.85
N ALA A 207 -8.17 8.43 0.58
CA ALA A 207 -6.95 9.15 0.19
C ALA A 207 -6.85 10.55 0.80
N GLU A 208 -7.97 11.29 0.90
CA GLU A 208 -7.98 12.65 1.45
C GLU A 208 -7.63 12.67 2.94
N GLN A 209 -8.19 11.74 3.72
CA GLN A 209 -7.94 11.62 5.16
C GLN A 209 -6.49 11.19 5.43
N SER A 210 -6.00 10.22 4.65
CA SER A 210 -4.60 9.78 4.64
C SER A 210 -3.65 10.96 4.34
N THR A 211 -3.90 11.69 3.26
CA THR A 211 -3.09 12.86 2.86
C THR A 211 -3.12 13.98 3.90
N ALA A 212 -4.28 14.27 4.49
CA ALA A 212 -4.43 15.29 5.51
C ALA A 212 -3.64 14.94 6.78
N PHE A 213 -3.67 13.67 7.20
CA PHE A 213 -2.90 13.21 8.35
C PHE A 213 -1.39 13.26 8.08
N GLN A 214 -0.94 12.78 6.91
CA GLN A 214 0.47 12.86 6.50
C GLN A 214 0.99 14.30 6.52
N LYS A 215 0.25 15.24 5.93
CA LYS A 215 0.59 16.67 5.95
C LYS A 215 0.67 17.23 7.37
N LYS A 216 -0.28 16.86 8.22
CA LYS A 216 -0.34 17.30 9.62
C LYS A 216 0.88 16.82 10.41
N MET A 217 1.32 15.58 10.17
CA MET A 217 2.47 14.98 10.87
C MET A 217 3.82 15.23 10.17
N GLY A 218 3.83 15.92 9.02
CA GLY A 218 5.05 16.20 8.25
C GLY A 218 5.67 14.96 7.58
N ILE A 219 4.85 13.99 7.18
CA ILE A 219 5.30 12.74 6.55
C ILE A 219 5.36 12.93 5.03
N ASP A 220 6.55 12.79 4.43
CA ASP A 220 6.73 12.72 2.98
C ASP A 220 6.76 11.26 2.52
N ASN A 221 5.58 10.68 2.26
CA ASN A 221 5.48 9.29 1.84
C ASN A 221 5.60 9.16 0.31
N ARG A 222 6.84 9.15 -0.20
CA ARG A 222 7.13 8.89 -1.61
C ARG A 222 7.37 7.41 -1.85
N THR A 223 6.34 6.58 -1.70
CA THR A 223 6.44 5.18 -2.11
C THR A 223 5.30 4.83 -3.05
N HIS A 224 5.59 4.92 -4.35
CA HIS A 224 4.86 4.18 -5.38
C HIS A 224 5.85 3.17 -5.94
N SER A 225 5.97 1.99 -5.31
CA SER A 225 6.63 0.88 -5.98
C SER A 225 5.64 0.38 -7.04
N GLN A 226 5.85 0.75 -8.30
CA GLN A 226 5.19 0.08 -9.40
C GLN A 226 5.66 -1.38 -9.42
N GLY A 227 4.73 -2.32 -9.61
CA GLY A 227 5.08 -3.73 -9.72
C GLY A 227 5.92 -4.00 -10.97
N SER A 228 6.58 -5.15 -10.99
CA SER A 228 7.19 -5.68 -12.20
C SER A 228 6.13 -6.35 -13.07
N ILE A 229 6.26 -6.20 -14.39
CA ILE A 229 5.37 -6.84 -15.36
C ILE A 229 5.98 -8.18 -15.76
N TYR A 230 5.16 -9.23 -15.73
CA TYR A 230 5.50 -10.60 -16.09
C TYR A 230 4.53 -11.08 -17.16
N VAL A 231 5.02 -11.86 -18.12
CA VAL A 231 4.22 -12.38 -19.23
C VAL A 231 4.36 -13.89 -19.30
N GLY A 232 3.27 -14.61 -19.50
CA GLY A 232 3.29 -16.07 -19.45
C GLY A 232 1.92 -16.72 -19.53
N THR A 233 1.86 -18.00 -19.21
CA THR A 233 0.63 -18.80 -19.33
C THR A 233 0.12 -19.28 -17.98
N VAL A 234 -1.20 -19.27 -17.81
CA VAL A 234 -1.89 -19.91 -16.71
C VAL A 234 -1.95 -21.42 -16.94
N ILE A 235 -1.34 -22.21 -16.04
CA ILE A 235 -1.22 -23.66 -16.21
C ILE A 235 -2.19 -24.47 -15.34
N LYS A 236 -2.69 -23.86 -14.26
CA LYS A 236 -3.61 -24.48 -13.32
C LYS A 236 -4.49 -23.44 -12.66
N ILE A 237 -5.72 -23.85 -12.35
CA ILE A 237 -6.68 -23.02 -11.63
C ILE A 237 -7.26 -23.84 -10.49
N GLU A 238 -7.35 -23.19 -9.36
CA GLU A 238 -8.13 -23.60 -8.21
C GLU A 238 -9.21 -22.55 -7.95
N THR A 239 -10.10 -22.81 -6.99
CA THR A 239 -11.30 -22.00 -6.75
C THR A 239 -11.02 -20.49 -6.69
N ASN A 240 -9.91 -20.08 -6.06
CA ASN A 240 -9.55 -18.67 -5.88
C ASN A 240 -8.08 -18.37 -6.22
N ALA A 241 -7.32 -19.30 -6.81
CA ALA A 241 -5.92 -19.09 -7.12
C ALA A 241 -5.58 -19.71 -8.47
N PHE A 242 -4.55 -19.19 -9.14
CA PHE A 242 -4.06 -19.75 -10.38
C PHE A 242 -2.54 -19.86 -10.36
N LEU A 243 -2.02 -20.89 -11.02
CA LEU A 243 -0.59 -21.12 -11.17
C LEU A 243 -0.15 -20.55 -12.52
N PHE A 244 0.82 -19.64 -12.47
CA PHE A 244 1.34 -18.93 -13.63
C PHE A 244 2.79 -19.33 -13.89
N VAL A 245 3.14 -19.51 -15.16
CA VAL A 245 4.51 -19.77 -15.59
C VAL A 245 4.97 -18.66 -16.52
N GLU A 246 5.91 -17.86 -16.01
CA GLU A 246 6.56 -16.78 -16.76
C GLU A 246 7.28 -17.35 -18.00
N GLY A 247 7.14 -16.67 -19.14
CA GLY A 247 7.79 -17.00 -20.41
C GLY A 247 7.23 -18.22 -21.14
N ALA A 248 6.38 -19.03 -20.50
CA ALA A 248 5.74 -20.17 -21.15
C ALA A 248 4.65 -19.70 -22.13
N ILE A 249 4.67 -20.24 -23.35
CA ILE A 249 3.64 -20.06 -24.37
C ILE A 249 2.66 -21.26 -24.30
N PRO A 250 1.35 -21.08 -24.52
CA PRO A 250 0.36 -22.16 -24.36
C PRO A 250 0.70 -23.44 -25.13
N GLU A 251 1.23 -23.33 -26.36
CA GLU A 251 1.64 -24.46 -27.19
C GLU A 251 2.71 -25.34 -26.53
N ASP A 252 3.61 -24.76 -25.74
CA ASP A 252 4.73 -25.46 -25.09
C ASP A 252 4.26 -26.40 -23.99
N LEU A 253 3.10 -26.12 -23.44
CA LEU A 253 2.53 -26.79 -22.29
C LEU A 253 1.62 -27.94 -22.69
N THR A 254 1.06 -27.91 -23.91
CA THR A 254 0.12 -28.94 -24.41
C THR A 254 0.67 -30.38 -24.37
N LYS A 255 1.99 -30.56 -24.37
CA LYS A 255 2.67 -31.86 -24.39
C LYS A 255 3.34 -32.23 -23.06
N LEU A 256 3.29 -31.36 -22.06
CA LEU A 256 3.99 -31.54 -20.79
C LEU A 256 2.98 -31.78 -19.68
N SER A 257 3.29 -32.70 -18.76
CA SER A 257 2.56 -32.79 -17.49
C SER A 257 2.89 -31.61 -16.58
N GLU A 258 2.06 -31.34 -15.58
CA GLU A 258 2.30 -30.29 -14.58
C GLU A 258 3.70 -30.41 -13.94
N ASP A 259 4.09 -31.61 -13.52
CA ASP A 259 5.43 -31.88 -12.96
C ASP A 259 6.56 -31.59 -13.95
N GLN A 260 6.35 -31.86 -15.24
CA GLN A 260 7.33 -31.55 -16.28
C GLN A 260 7.43 -30.06 -16.53
N ILE A 261 6.31 -29.33 -16.47
CA ILE A 261 6.28 -27.87 -16.59
C ILE A 261 7.03 -27.24 -15.40
N ILE A 262 6.72 -27.67 -14.18
CA ILE A 262 7.37 -27.14 -12.95
C ILE A 262 8.89 -27.37 -13.01
N LYS A 263 9.34 -28.58 -13.35
CA LYS A 263 10.77 -28.90 -13.51
C LYS A 263 11.47 -28.14 -14.63
N LYS A 264 10.75 -27.87 -15.72
CA LYS A 264 11.31 -27.21 -16.91
C LYS A 264 11.47 -25.71 -16.72
N TYR A 265 10.46 -25.05 -16.13
CA TYR A 265 10.44 -23.60 -16.03
C TYR A 265 10.95 -23.08 -14.66
N ASN A 266 11.02 -23.94 -13.63
CA ASN A 266 11.55 -23.64 -12.28
C ASN A 266 10.96 -22.39 -11.59
N ASN A 267 9.92 -21.76 -12.16
CA ASN A 267 9.37 -20.44 -11.77
C ASN A 267 7.83 -20.43 -11.80
N ALA A 268 7.17 -21.55 -11.48
CA ALA A 268 5.72 -21.56 -11.37
C ALA A 268 5.32 -20.78 -10.11
N THR A 269 4.52 -19.73 -10.27
CA THR A 269 4.11 -18.84 -9.18
C THR A 269 2.60 -18.83 -9.03
N TRP A 270 2.12 -19.07 -7.80
CA TRP A 270 0.70 -18.96 -7.48
C TRP A 270 0.29 -17.50 -7.28
N TYR A 271 -0.82 -17.11 -7.87
CA TYR A 271 -1.42 -15.78 -7.71
C TYR A 271 -2.90 -15.90 -7.33
N PRO A 272 -3.44 -14.93 -6.56
CA PRO A 272 -4.87 -14.90 -6.25
C PRO A 272 -5.68 -14.56 -7.50
N ILE A 273 -6.84 -15.19 -7.66
CA ILE A 273 -7.86 -14.74 -8.62
C ILE A 273 -8.54 -13.51 -8.02
N LEU A 274 -8.51 -12.39 -8.76
CA LEU A 274 -9.22 -11.17 -8.39
C LEU A 274 -10.71 -11.33 -8.76
N ASP A 275 -11.61 -10.79 -7.92
CA ASP A 275 -13.06 -10.99 -8.07
C ASP A 275 -13.62 -10.52 -9.44
N ASN A 276 -12.90 -9.66 -10.17
CA ASN A 276 -13.27 -9.13 -11.49
C ASN A 276 -12.37 -9.61 -12.65
N SER A 277 -11.50 -10.60 -12.41
CA SER A 277 -10.52 -11.06 -13.41
C SER A 277 -10.53 -12.59 -13.52
N PRO A 278 -11.59 -13.18 -14.11
CA PRO A 278 -11.67 -14.62 -14.26
C PRO A 278 -10.62 -15.09 -15.28
N VAL A 279 -9.67 -15.88 -14.81
CA VAL A 279 -8.64 -16.55 -15.63
C VAL A 279 -9.09 -17.96 -16.02
N LYS A 280 -8.53 -18.49 -17.11
CA LYS A 280 -8.70 -19.89 -17.55
C LYS A 280 -7.35 -20.55 -17.75
N VAL A 281 -7.32 -21.88 -17.60
CA VAL A 281 -6.12 -22.67 -17.96
C VAL A 281 -5.85 -22.50 -19.45
N GLY A 282 -4.61 -22.16 -19.79
CA GLY A 282 -4.18 -21.84 -21.15
C GLY A 282 -4.25 -20.35 -21.49
N ASP A 283 -4.83 -19.50 -20.64
CA ASP A 283 -4.81 -18.05 -20.86
C ASP A 283 -3.36 -17.55 -20.88
N TYR A 284 -3.03 -16.79 -21.92
CA TYR A 284 -1.78 -16.05 -22.01
C TYR A 284 -2.02 -14.64 -21.50
N ILE A 285 -1.28 -14.25 -20.46
CA ILE A 285 -1.55 -13.02 -19.72
C ILE A 285 -0.26 -12.26 -19.44
N SER A 286 -0.38 -10.95 -19.41
CA SER A 286 0.54 -10.06 -18.73
C SER A 286 -0.01 -9.80 -17.33
N LEU A 287 0.81 -9.92 -16.31
CA LEU A 287 0.44 -9.58 -14.95
C LEU A 287 1.45 -8.61 -14.36
N GLU A 288 0.95 -7.68 -13.55
CA GLU A 288 1.79 -6.83 -12.72
C GLU A 288 1.86 -7.44 -11.32
N SER A 289 3.08 -7.70 -10.84
CA SER A 289 3.32 -8.22 -9.49
C SER A 289 4.36 -7.38 -8.78
N SER A 290 4.10 -7.07 -7.51
CA SER A 290 5.01 -6.25 -6.68
C SER A 290 5.95 -7.08 -5.81
N GLY A 291 6.01 -8.39 -6.05
CA GLY A 291 6.95 -9.30 -5.43
C GLY A 291 6.42 -10.72 -5.37
N SER A 292 7.25 -11.60 -4.83
CA SER A 292 6.89 -12.97 -4.51
C SER A 292 7.54 -13.40 -3.21
N MET A 293 7.01 -14.47 -2.64
CA MET A 293 7.56 -15.15 -1.48
C MET A 293 7.64 -16.63 -1.79
N SER A 294 8.83 -17.21 -1.57
CA SER A 294 9.07 -18.64 -1.73
C SER A 294 9.25 -19.31 -0.38
N TYR A 295 8.69 -20.50 -0.21
CA TYR A 295 8.88 -21.35 0.96
C TYR A 295 8.88 -22.83 0.57
N GLU A 296 9.42 -23.67 1.44
CA GLU A 296 9.41 -25.12 1.25
C GLU A 296 8.12 -25.72 1.81
N GLU A 297 7.39 -26.48 0.99
CA GLU A 297 6.21 -27.24 1.37
C GLU A 297 6.35 -28.68 0.87
N ASN A 298 6.32 -29.65 1.79
CA ASN A 298 6.47 -31.08 1.47
C ASN A 298 7.74 -31.42 0.66
N GLY A 299 8.83 -30.66 0.84
CA GLY A 299 10.10 -30.85 0.12
C GLY A 299 10.12 -30.28 -1.30
N ALA A 300 9.14 -29.45 -1.66
CA ALA A 300 9.12 -28.68 -2.90
C ALA A 300 9.08 -27.17 -2.58
N GLU A 301 9.79 -26.37 -3.38
CA GLU A 301 9.70 -24.91 -3.29
C GLU A 301 8.39 -24.43 -3.93
N VAL A 302 7.58 -23.72 -3.15
CA VAL A 302 6.34 -23.08 -3.58
C VAL A 302 6.56 -21.59 -3.58
N THR A 303 6.25 -20.94 -4.71
CA THR A 303 6.35 -19.49 -4.87
C THR A 303 4.96 -18.88 -4.98
N ASN A 304 4.66 -17.92 -4.12
CA ASN A 304 3.42 -17.16 -4.13
C ASN A 304 3.71 -15.70 -4.50
N GLY A 305 3.02 -15.21 -5.52
CA GLY A 305 3.20 -13.87 -6.04
C GLY A 305 2.11 -12.91 -5.57
N PHE A 306 2.44 -11.63 -5.54
CA PHE A 306 1.50 -10.60 -5.13
C PHE A 306 0.97 -9.80 -6.30
N LEU A 307 -0.20 -10.23 -6.77
CA LEU A 307 -0.86 -9.70 -7.95
C LEU A 307 -1.41 -8.29 -7.73
N ASN A 308 -1.08 -7.37 -8.64
CA ASN A 308 -1.67 -6.03 -8.70
C ASN A 308 -2.76 -5.97 -9.78
N SER A 309 -2.47 -6.48 -10.98
CA SER A 309 -3.34 -6.42 -12.15
C SER A 309 -3.04 -7.56 -13.15
N ILE A 310 -4.02 -7.86 -14.00
CA ILE A 310 -3.90 -8.82 -15.11
C ILE A 310 -4.41 -8.13 -16.38
N GLU A 311 -3.72 -8.37 -17.48
CA GLU A 311 -4.13 -8.04 -18.83
C GLU A 311 -4.06 -9.32 -19.69
N TRP A 312 -5.17 -9.65 -20.36
CA TRP A 312 -5.17 -10.69 -21.38
C TRP A 312 -4.50 -10.12 -22.61
N ILE A 313 -3.44 -10.78 -23.02
CA ILE A 313 -2.72 -10.44 -24.23
C ILE A 313 -2.85 -11.62 -25.17
N GLU A 314 -2.89 -11.35 -26.47
CA GLU A 314 -2.61 -12.40 -27.42
C GLU A 314 -1.22 -12.95 -27.10
N PRO A 315 -1.00 -14.28 -27.19
CA PRO A 315 0.34 -14.81 -27.30
C PRO A 315 1.08 -13.91 -28.27
N THR A 316 2.18 -13.26 -27.85
CA THR A 316 3.06 -12.63 -28.82
C THR A 316 3.45 -13.79 -29.71
N VAL A 317 2.79 -13.91 -30.87
CA VAL A 317 2.75 -15.16 -31.59
C VAL A 317 4.16 -15.34 -32.08
N THR A 318 4.94 -16.15 -31.35
CA THR A 318 6.27 -16.51 -31.74
C THR A 318 6.16 -16.96 -33.17
N LYS A 319 6.68 -16.14 -34.09
CA LYS A 319 6.40 -16.35 -35.50
C LYS A 319 7.18 -17.60 -35.89
N LYS A 320 6.44 -18.69 -36.13
CA LYS A 320 7.02 -19.96 -36.55
C LYS A 320 7.63 -19.77 -37.92
N LEU A 321 8.95 -19.73 -37.98
CA LEU A 321 9.69 -19.64 -39.23
C LEU A 321 9.69 -21.03 -39.87
N THR A 322 9.31 -21.07 -41.15
CA THR A 322 9.54 -22.26 -41.97
C THR A 322 10.94 -22.16 -42.53
N ILE A 323 11.82 -23.07 -42.11
CA ILE A 323 13.21 -23.07 -42.53
C ILE A 323 13.32 -23.58 -43.97
N GLN A 324 13.85 -22.74 -44.86
CA GLN A 324 14.14 -23.13 -46.24
C GLN A 324 15.59 -23.61 -46.42
N ASN A 325 16.51 -23.13 -45.56
CA ASN A 325 17.96 -23.35 -45.68
C ASN A 325 18.51 -24.10 -44.46
N GLU A 326 17.97 -25.29 -44.15
CA GLU A 326 18.29 -26.01 -42.91
C GLU A 326 19.80 -26.31 -42.78
N GLN A 327 20.48 -26.71 -43.86
CA GLN A 327 21.91 -26.99 -43.82
C GLN A 327 22.78 -25.77 -43.48
N GLU A 328 22.39 -24.59 -43.95
CA GLU A 328 23.12 -23.34 -43.68
C GLU A 328 22.98 -22.94 -42.21
N ILE A 329 21.80 -23.15 -41.64
CA ILE A 329 21.54 -22.94 -40.21
C ILE A 329 22.33 -23.94 -39.36
N ILE A 330 22.38 -25.21 -39.75
CA ILE A 330 23.21 -26.22 -39.07
C ILE A 330 24.69 -25.82 -39.09
N GLN A 331 25.21 -25.40 -40.25
CA GLN A 331 26.60 -24.93 -40.36
C GLN A 331 26.87 -23.72 -39.49
N PHE A 332 25.93 -22.76 -39.44
CA PHE A 332 26.02 -21.62 -38.54
C PHE A 332 26.11 -22.06 -37.07
N PHE A 333 25.23 -22.98 -36.63
CA PHE A 333 25.22 -23.43 -35.24
C PHE A 333 26.38 -24.35 -34.86
N ASN A 334 26.96 -25.10 -35.79
CA ASN A 334 28.17 -25.88 -35.53
C ASN A 334 29.38 -25.02 -35.15
N GLN A 335 29.38 -23.74 -35.54
CA GLN A 335 30.41 -22.77 -35.18
C GLN A 335 30.04 -21.97 -33.93
N THR A 336 29.07 -22.45 -33.14
CA THR A 336 28.46 -21.70 -32.03
C THR A 336 28.66 -22.44 -30.72
N ASP A 337 29.36 -21.79 -29.79
CA ASP A 337 29.58 -22.33 -28.46
C ASP A 337 28.36 -22.02 -27.59
N TRP A 338 27.49 -23.03 -27.43
CA TRP A 338 26.32 -22.94 -26.58
C TRP A 338 26.72 -22.89 -25.11
N GLN A 339 26.08 -22.00 -24.36
CA GLN A 339 26.28 -21.88 -22.93
C GLN A 339 25.17 -22.65 -22.20
N THR A 340 25.52 -23.26 -21.07
CA THR A 340 24.54 -23.81 -20.15
C THR A 340 23.61 -22.66 -19.71
N PRO A 341 22.28 -22.84 -19.73
CA PRO A 341 21.36 -21.80 -19.27
C PRO A 341 21.70 -21.44 -17.84
N ASP A 342 22.14 -20.20 -17.60
CA ASP A 342 22.23 -19.69 -16.25
C ASP A 342 20.81 -19.47 -15.75
N ASN A 343 20.47 -19.99 -14.57
CA ASN A 343 19.13 -19.87 -13.98
C ASN A 343 18.70 -18.39 -13.80
N ASN A 344 19.65 -17.46 -13.86
CA ASN A 344 19.42 -16.02 -13.76
C ASN A 344 19.16 -15.31 -15.11
N ASN A 345 19.42 -15.98 -16.24
CA ASN A 345 19.20 -15.43 -17.60
C ASN A 345 17.87 -15.90 -18.20
N LYS A 346 16.83 -16.00 -17.36
CA LYS A 346 15.47 -16.30 -17.81
C LYS A 346 14.95 -15.09 -18.59
N LEU A 347 14.90 -15.21 -19.91
CA LEU A 347 14.28 -14.21 -20.76
C LEU A 347 12.80 -14.15 -20.42
N LYS A 348 12.43 -13.03 -19.79
CA LYS A 348 11.11 -12.77 -19.17
C LYS A 348 9.99 -12.52 -20.17
N GLN A 349 10.28 -12.63 -21.46
CA GLN A 349 9.38 -12.35 -22.57
C GLN A 349 9.37 -13.55 -23.53
N PRO A 350 8.24 -13.82 -24.21
CA PRO A 350 8.19 -14.84 -25.25
C PRO A 350 9.18 -14.52 -26.39
N PRO A 351 9.75 -15.53 -27.06
CA PRO A 351 10.57 -15.31 -28.24
C PRO A 351 9.75 -14.69 -29.38
N GLU A 352 10.34 -13.75 -30.12
CA GLU A 352 9.73 -13.18 -31.31
C GLU A 352 9.61 -14.22 -32.45
N TYR A 353 10.55 -15.16 -32.54
CA TYR A 353 10.57 -16.20 -33.56
C TYR A 353 10.94 -17.57 -32.99
N SER A 354 10.42 -18.62 -33.62
CA SER A 354 10.87 -19.99 -33.35
C SER A 354 10.89 -20.82 -34.62
N PHE A 355 11.73 -21.85 -34.62
CA PHE A 355 11.79 -22.82 -35.70
C PHE A 355 12.26 -24.18 -35.21
N MET A 356 12.03 -25.20 -36.04
CA MET A 356 12.55 -26.54 -35.80
C MET A 356 13.87 -26.71 -36.58
N LEU A 357 14.88 -27.25 -35.91
CA LEU A 357 16.17 -27.60 -36.48
C LEU A 357 16.55 -28.99 -35.98
N GLU A 358 16.74 -29.96 -36.88
CA GLU A 358 17.08 -31.34 -36.49
C GLU A 358 16.07 -31.95 -35.49
N GLY A 359 14.79 -31.58 -35.59
CA GLY A 359 13.75 -32.03 -34.67
C GLY A 359 13.74 -31.33 -33.29
N VAL A 360 14.64 -30.37 -33.07
CA VAL A 360 14.74 -29.58 -31.84
C VAL A 360 14.25 -28.15 -32.08
N ARG A 361 13.49 -27.59 -31.14
CA ARG A 361 13.03 -26.20 -31.23
C ARG A 361 14.17 -25.23 -30.90
N VAL A 362 14.31 -24.20 -31.72
CA VAL A 362 15.17 -23.05 -31.48
C VAL A 362 14.28 -21.81 -31.34
N ASP A 363 14.42 -21.14 -30.20
CA ASP A 363 13.76 -19.87 -29.88
C ASP A 363 14.73 -18.70 -30.10
N VAL A 364 14.20 -17.59 -30.61
CA VAL A 364 14.99 -16.41 -31.00
C VAL A 364 14.37 -15.15 -30.41
N TRP A 365 15.19 -14.39 -29.70
CA TRP A 365 14.86 -13.07 -29.17
C TRP A 365 15.63 -11.95 -29.84
N LEU A 366 14.95 -10.83 -30.11
CA LEU A 366 15.58 -9.59 -30.56
C LEU A 366 15.96 -8.73 -29.34
N SER A 367 17.24 -8.62 -29.03
CA SER A 367 17.68 -7.79 -27.90
C SER A 367 17.92 -6.33 -28.32
N TYR A 368 17.99 -5.44 -27.31
CA TYR A 368 18.42 -4.05 -27.51
C TYR A 368 19.77 -4.00 -28.23
N GLY A 369 19.84 -3.22 -29.32
CA GLY A 369 21.02 -3.16 -30.21
C GLY A 369 20.97 -4.10 -31.42
N GLN A 370 19.81 -4.66 -31.76
CA GLN A 370 19.59 -5.54 -32.92
C GLN A 370 20.38 -6.86 -32.89
N THR A 371 20.91 -7.26 -31.73
CA THR A 371 21.54 -8.58 -31.56
C THR A 371 20.49 -9.66 -31.29
N LEU A 372 20.82 -10.91 -31.61
CA LEU A 372 19.95 -12.06 -31.38
C LEU A 372 20.39 -12.81 -30.12
N TYR A 373 19.43 -13.13 -29.27
CA TYR A 373 19.60 -14.15 -28.26
C TYR A 373 18.87 -15.41 -28.72
N LEU A 374 19.46 -16.58 -28.53
CA LEU A 374 18.88 -17.85 -28.94
C LEU A 374 18.88 -18.87 -27.82
N GLN A 375 17.85 -19.71 -27.82
CA GLN A 375 17.77 -20.90 -26.98
C GLN A 375 17.46 -22.10 -27.86
N LYS A 376 18.39 -23.06 -27.91
CA LYS A 376 18.12 -24.39 -28.48
C LYS A 376 17.64 -25.27 -27.33
N MET A 377 16.37 -25.65 -27.37
CA MET A 377 15.73 -26.41 -26.30
C MET A 377 16.54 -27.66 -25.97
N GLU A 378 16.84 -27.89 -24.69
CA GLU A 378 17.65 -29.01 -24.18
C GLU A 378 19.18 -28.94 -24.43
N TYR A 379 19.68 -27.98 -25.22
CA TYR A 379 21.12 -27.86 -25.54
C TYR A 379 21.79 -26.63 -24.93
N GLY A 380 21.10 -25.49 -24.85
CA GLY A 380 21.65 -24.30 -24.22
C GLY A 380 21.14 -22.97 -24.78
N VAL A 381 21.81 -21.90 -24.34
CA VAL A 381 21.52 -20.52 -24.75
C VAL A 381 22.76 -19.85 -25.35
N ILE A 382 22.54 -18.81 -26.16
CA ILE A 382 23.62 -17.93 -26.61
C ILE A 382 23.11 -16.52 -26.92
N HIS A 383 23.90 -15.52 -26.53
CA HIS A 383 23.77 -14.17 -27.05
C HIS A 383 24.77 -13.95 -28.19
N LEU A 384 24.27 -13.79 -29.42
CA LEU A 384 25.11 -13.52 -30.58
C LEU A 384 25.58 -12.06 -30.56
N ASN A 385 26.85 -11.84 -30.94
CA ASN A 385 27.32 -10.50 -31.26
C ASN A 385 26.62 -9.96 -32.52
N GLN A 386 26.78 -8.66 -32.79
CA GLN A 386 26.11 -7.98 -33.91
C GLN A 386 26.34 -8.64 -35.26
N LYS A 387 27.61 -8.91 -35.63
CA LYS A 387 27.96 -9.54 -36.91
C LYS A 387 27.28 -10.89 -37.10
N ARG A 388 27.28 -11.74 -36.07
CA ARG A 388 26.65 -13.06 -36.14
C ARG A 388 25.13 -12.97 -36.14
N SER A 389 24.57 -11.98 -35.46
CA SER A 389 23.13 -11.71 -35.46
C SER A 389 22.65 -11.33 -36.85
N GLU A 390 23.36 -10.43 -37.54
CA GLU A 390 23.05 -10.02 -38.92
C GLU A 390 23.11 -11.22 -39.88
N GLN A 391 24.16 -12.04 -39.79
CA GLN A 391 24.27 -13.27 -40.59
C GLN A 391 23.07 -14.20 -40.39
N LEU A 392 22.70 -14.47 -39.14
CA LEU A 392 21.59 -15.38 -38.86
C LEU A 392 20.24 -14.79 -39.26
N LYS A 393 20.03 -13.47 -39.09
CA LYS A 393 18.82 -12.78 -39.58
C LYS A 393 18.65 -12.96 -41.09
N VAL A 394 19.73 -12.83 -41.86
CA VAL A 394 19.71 -13.05 -43.32
C VAL A 394 19.34 -14.49 -43.65
N ILE A 395 19.97 -15.47 -42.99
CA ILE A 395 19.68 -16.90 -43.21
C ILE A 395 18.22 -17.24 -42.86
N LEU A 396 17.69 -16.63 -41.79
CA LEU A 396 16.31 -16.82 -41.31
C LEU A 396 15.28 -15.98 -42.08
N GLY A 397 15.70 -15.11 -43.00
CA GLY A 397 14.80 -14.21 -43.74
C GLY A 397 14.10 -13.17 -42.86
N LEU A 398 14.73 -12.78 -41.74
CA LEU A 398 14.24 -11.74 -40.85
C LEU A 398 14.63 -10.36 -41.43
N GLN A 399 13.70 -9.68 -42.10
CA GLN A 399 13.94 -8.31 -42.59
C GLN A 399 14.13 -7.34 -41.42
N GLU A 400 15.03 -6.37 -41.58
CA GLU A 400 15.15 -5.24 -40.66
C GLU A 400 13.84 -4.44 -40.68
N SER A 401 13.10 -4.47 -39.59
CA SER A 401 11.93 -3.61 -39.34
C SER A 401 12.35 -2.28 -38.75
#